data_AF-A0A1S9CKS1-F1
#
_entry.id   AF-A0A1S9CKS1-F1
#
_cell.length_a   1.000
_cell.length_b   1.000
_cell.length_c   1.000
_cell.angle_alpha   90.00
_cell.angle_beta   90.00
_cell.angle_gamma   90.00
#
_symmetry.space_group_name_H-M   'P 1'
#
loop_
_entity.id
_entity.type
_entity.pdbx_description
1 polymer ?
#
loop_
_entity_poly.entity_id
_entity_poly.type
_entity_poly.pdbx_seq_one_letter_code
_entity_poly.pdbx_strand_id
1 'polypeptide(L)'
;MLKKFSIIGLTLILGTTPILASVFPNTIWKPLDEYTLSKSENNLENQIAASEKVISIMTPEPESQERINILLNHHLELANAYNTIGNYEKAYENFKLYIPFGESQGHDVSYAYAKLMTLQPSLEVFQLNSNASAPYFDAKFEPTQGVIYGSYYDKDTYIGVAYNNEDIRSRYPSEESMLLVYLEFGQDIKTPYIQNMLNLAKEEDKLVFLAWNTAGSTLDTANSSQFPLHQTPQEYIASTIDYLSSQGLDALIRFGGEMNNGPSGRNVFTGEVDSAGFIESFQYVSNIAKQHDNIGMVWSPDDIGGLDTPFEMFYPGDEYVDWVGVSMYPKKYFRDEIDTSNNKDINALKNILGIRAQGFVDNANGLGSTEIHKSSTYKSQSISETFMYDTDDYDEIRLKIKELSDDLYHRLSNS
;
A
#
# COMPACT_ATOMS: atom_id res chain seq x y z
N MET A 1 -4.62 31.95 -22.69
CA MET A 1 -5.52 31.48 -23.77
C MET A 1 -4.71 30.62 -24.71
N LEU A 2 -4.96 29.30 -24.73
CA LEU A 2 -4.54 28.27 -25.69
C LEU A 2 -4.35 26.96 -24.89
N LYS A 3 -5.47 26.30 -24.57
CA LYS A 3 -5.46 24.92 -24.06
C LYS A 3 -5.22 24.00 -25.25
N LYS A 4 -3.98 23.50 -25.35
CA LYS A 4 -3.64 22.23 -26.00
C LYS A 4 -4.20 21.12 -25.12
N PHE A 5 -5.06 20.27 -25.66
CA PHE A 5 -5.31 18.95 -25.11
C PHE A 5 -4.92 17.90 -26.14
N SER A 6 -4.15 16.94 -25.65
CA SER A 6 -3.40 15.93 -26.38
C SER A 6 -4.33 14.98 -27.15
N ILE A 7 -4.19 15.02 -28.46
CA ILE A 7 -4.52 13.91 -29.36
C ILE A 7 -3.37 12.92 -29.23
N ILE A 8 -3.53 11.88 -28.43
CA ILE A 8 -2.70 10.67 -28.48
C ILE A 8 -3.66 9.49 -28.44
N GLY A 9 -3.79 8.79 -29.56
CA GLY A 9 -4.36 7.43 -29.59
C GLY A 9 -5.57 7.16 -30.48
N LEU A 10 -5.97 8.06 -31.39
CA LEU A 10 -6.91 7.72 -32.47
C LEU A 10 -6.44 8.29 -33.81
N THR A 11 -5.18 8.01 -34.14
CA THR A 11 -4.60 8.42 -35.42
C THR A 11 -3.80 7.27 -36.02
N LEU A 12 -4.50 6.26 -36.54
CA LEU A 12 -4.15 5.66 -37.83
C LEU A 12 -5.28 4.82 -38.44
N ILE A 13 -6.47 5.39 -38.66
CA ILE A 13 -7.44 4.78 -39.62
C ILE A 13 -8.12 5.87 -40.45
N LEU A 14 -7.33 6.71 -41.12
CA LEU A 14 -7.84 7.58 -42.17
C LEU A 14 -6.85 7.54 -43.33
N GLY A 15 -6.95 6.49 -44.15
CA GLY A 15 -6.13 6.35 -45.35
C GLY A 15 -5.91 4.93 -45.84
N THR A 16 -6.94 4.08 -45.92
CA THR A 16 -7.05 2.91 -46.83
C THR A 16 -8.42 2.27 -46.65
N THR A 17 -9.45 2.88 -47.26
CA THR A 17 -10.84 2.45 -47.15
C THR A 17 -11.26 1.11 -47.81
N PRO A 18 -10.43 0.28 -48.49
CA PRO A 18 -10.91 -1.03 -48.94
C PRO A 18 -10.56 -2.23 -48.04
N ILE A 19 -9.66 -2.11 -47.06
CA ILE A 19 -9.18 -3.30 -46.31
C ILE A 19 -10.02 -3.60 -45.06
N LEU A 20 -10.47 -2.58 -44.32
CA LEU A 20 -11.21 -2.78 -43.05
C LEU A 20 -12.64 -3.29 -43.22
N ALA A 21 -13.30 -3.00 -44.36
CA ALA A 21 -14.64 -3.51 -44.64
C ALA A 21 -14.68 -5.05 -44.84
N SER A 22 -13.52 -5.70 -44.97
CA SER A 22 -13.40 -7.15 -45.12
C SER A 22 -13.11 -7.92 -43.82
N VAL A 23 -12.82 -7.21 -42.72
CA VAL A 23 -12.34 -7.81 -41.45
C VAL A 23 -13.41 -7.84 -40.36
N PHE A 24 -14.44 -6.98 -40.45
CA PHE A 24 -15.49 -6.88 -39.43
C PHE A 24 -16.89 -7.11 -39.99
N PRO A 25 -17.83 -7.58 -39.14
CA PRO A 25 -19.25 -7.62 -39.50
C PRO A 25 -19.73 -6.23 -39.91
N ASN A 26 -20.36 -6.12 -41.09
CA ASN A 26 -20.94 -4.85 -41.55
C ASN A 26 -21.93 -4.22 -40.55
N THR A 27 -22.50 -5.03 -39.67
CA THR A 27 -23.43 -4.60 -38.61
C THR A 27 -22.76 -3.74 -37.54
N ILE A 28 -21.43 -3.74 -37.41
CA ILE A 28 -20.71 -3.00 -36.36
C ILE A 28 -20.68 -1.49 -36.59
N TRP A 29 -20.73 -1.05 -37.86
CA TRP A 29 -20.45 0.34 -38.22
C TRP A 29 -21.47 1.33 -37.63
N LYS A 30 -22.76 1.00 -37.71
CA LYS A 30 -23.82 1.85 -37.16
C LYS A 30 -23.67 2.02 -35.63
N PRO A 31 -23.52 0.95 -34.82
CA PRO A 31 -23.21 1.09 -33.39
C PRO A 31 -21.93 1.88 -33.07
N LEU A 32 -20.87 1.76 -33.87
CA LEU A 32 -19.64 2.55 -33.67
C LEU A 32 -19.86 4.05 -33.95
N ASP A 33 -20.63 4.39 -34.98
CA ASP A 33 -21.01 5.77 -35.27
C ASP A 33 -21.89 6.35 -34.15
N GLU A 34 -22.87 5.57 -33.68
CA GLU A 34 -23.73 5.93 -32.52
C GLU A 34 -22.88 6.17 -31.26
N TYR A 35 -21.91 5.32 -30.98
CA TYR A 35 -20.99 5.46 -29.85
C TYR A 35 -20.16 6.75 -29.96
N THR A 36 -19.55 6.99 -31.12
CA THR A 36 -18.67 8.14 -31.36
C THR A 36 -19.44 9.46 -31.22
N LEU A 37 -20.65 9.52 -31.77
CA LEU A 37 -21.53 10.68 -31.62
C LEU A 37 -21.89 10.91 -30.15
N SER A 38 -22.34 9.86 -29.46
CA SER A 38 -22.76 9.94 -28.05
C SER A 38 -21.63 10.41 -27.13
N LYS A 39 -20.39 9.95 -27.39
CA LYS A 39 -19.20 10.39 -26.66
C LYS A 39 -18.91 11.88 -26.89
N SER A 40 -19.09 12.37 -28.12
CA SER A 40 -18.90 13.80 -28.43
C SER A 40 -19.95 14.71 -27.78
N GLU A 41 -21.16 14.17 -27.55
CA GLU A 41 -22.27 14.87 -26.89
C GLU A 41 -22.27 14.71 -25.37
N ASN A 42 -21.33 13.93 -24.82
CA ASN A 42 -21.31 13.54 -23.41
C ASN A 42 -22.62 12.86 -22.95
N ASN A 43 -23.25 12.10 -23.84
CA ASN A 43 -24.49 11.37 -23.57
C ASN A 43 -24.17 9.93 -23.13
N LEU A 44 -24.04 9.74 -21.81
CA LEU A 44 -23.66 8.46 -21.21
C LEU A 44 -24.66 7.33 -21.49
N GLU A 45 -25.97 7.62 -21.50
CA GLU A 45 -27.00 6.61 -21.77
C GLU A 45 -26.86 6.01 -23.18
N ASN A 46 -26.73 6.89 -24.18
CA ASN A 46 -26.55 6.45 -25.56
C ASN A 46 -25.16 5.83 -25.79
N GLN A 47 -24.12 6.32 -25.10
CA GLN A 47 -22.78 5.74 -25.15
C GLN A 47 -22.76 4.29 -24.63
N ILE A 48 -23.47 4.03 -23.52
CA ILE A 48 -23.64 2.69 -22.95
C ILE A 48 -24.38 1.81 -23.95
N ALA A 49 -25.55 2.23 -24.43
CA ALA A 49 -26.37 1.44 -25.34
C ALA A 49 -25.65 1.11 -26.66
N ALA A 50 -24.86 2.05 -27.20
CA ALA A 50 -24.06 1.82 -28.39
C ALA A 50 -22.89 0.86 -28.12
N SER A 51 -22.20 0.99 -26.98
CA SER A 51 -21.09 0.10 -26.62
C SER A 51 -21.56 -1.33 -26.34
N GLU A 52 -22.69 -1.54 -25.66
CA GLU A 52 -23.29 -2.87 -25.46
C GLU A 52 -23.56 -3.55 -26.83
N LYS A 53 -24.08 -2.81 -27.82
CA LYS A 53 -24.27 -3.34 -29.18
C LYS A 53 -22.94 -3.71 -29.85
N VAL A 54 -21.93 -2.85 -29.77
CA VAL A 54 -20.59 -3.14 -30.34
C VAL A 54 -20.01 -4.42 -29.74
N ILE A 55 -20.05 -4.57 -28.41
CA ILE A 55 -19.57 -5.77 -27.71
C ILE A 55 -20.38 -7.00 -28.14
N SER A 56 -21.70 -6.89 -28.23
CA SER A 56 -22.56 -8.02 -28.64
C SER A 56 -22.24 -8.53 -30.06
N ILE A 57 -21.84 -7.63 -30.96
CA ILE A 57 -21.45 -7.97 -32.34
C ILE A 57 -20.06 -8.58 -32.38
N MET A 58 -19.12 -8.07 -31.59
CA MET A 58 -17.71 -8.49 -31.65
C MET A 58 -17.36 -9.70 -30.79
N THR A 59 -18.14 -9.97 -29.74
CA THR A 59 -17.93 -11.13 -28.87
C THR A 59 -17.88 -12.47 -29.63
N PRO A 60 -18.83 -12.78 -30.54
CA PRO A 60 -18.83 -14.06 -31.27
C PRO A 60 -17.84 -14.14 -32.44
N GLU A 61 -17.21 -13.04 -32.83
CA GLU A 61 -16.27 -13.02 -33.97
C GLU A 61 -14.99 -13.83 -33.66
N PRO A 62 -14.32 -14.39 -34.69
CA PRO A 62 -13.04 -15.07 -34.52
C PRO A 62 -12.00 -14.18 -33.83
N GLU A 63 -11.10 -14.79 -33.06
CA GLU A 63 -10.03 -14.06 -32.40
C GLU A 63 -9.10 -13.38 -33.41
N SER A 64 -8.94 -12.06 -33.25
CA SER A 64 -8.04 -11.22 -34.02
C SER A 64 -7.55 -10.07 -33.15
N GLN A 65 -6.43 -9.48 -33.53
CA GLN A 65 -5.86 -8.33 -32.82
C GLN A 65 -6.84 -7.15 -32.81
N GLU A 66 -7.57 -6.97 -33.89
CA GLU A 66 -8.56 -5.91 -34.04
C GLU A 66 -9.81 -6.17 -33.19
N ARG A 67 -10.27 -7.43 -33.09
CA ARG A 67 -11.35 -7.81 -32.16
C ARG A 67 -10.96 -7.55 -30.72
N ILE A 68 -9.75 -7.97 -30.33
CA ILE A 68 -9.23 -7.73 -28.98
C ILE A 68 -9.22 -6.24 -28.67
N ASN A 69 -8.72 -5.41 -29.58
CA ASN A 69 -8.67 -3.95 -29.40
C ASN A 69 -10.07 -3.33 -29.26
N ILE A 70 -11.07 -3.79 -30.01
CA ILE A 70 -12.44 -3.28 -29.87
C ILE A 70 -13.04 -3.68 -28.52
N LEU A 71 -12.97 -4.97 -28.16
CA LEU A 71 -13.54 -5.46 -26.90
C LEU A 71 -12.85 -4.82 -25.69
N LEU A 72 -11.52 -4.70 -25.72
CA LEU A 72 -10.72 -4.01 -24.71
C LEU A 72 -11.25 -2.60 -24.45
N ASN A 73 -11.36 -1.77 -25.49
CA ASN A 73 -11.76 -0.38 -25.35
C ASN A 73 -13.20 -0.24 -24.86
N HIS A 74 -14.12 -1.03 -25.41
CA HIS A 74 -15.54 -0.91 -25.04
C HIS A 74 -15.85 -1.47 -23.65
N HIS A 75 -15.16 -2.51 -23.18
CA HIS A 75 -15.31 -2.96 -21.79
C HIS A 75 -14.80 -1.91 -20.80
N LEU A 76 -13.66 -1.27 -21.03
CA LEU A 76 -13.16 -0.20 -20.16
C LEU A 76 -14.13 0.99 -20.10
N GLU A 77 -14.62 1.41 -21.27
CA GLU A 77 -15.55 2.55 -21.38
C GLU A 77 -16.91 2.25 -20.74
N LEU A 78 -17.46 1.03 -20.93
CA LEU A 78 -18.67 0.61 -20.22
C LEU A 78 -18.46 0.56 -18.71
N ALA A 79 -17.33 0.03 -18.25
CA ALA A 79 -17.03 -0.05 -16.82
C ALA A 79 -17.05 1.35 -16.17
N ASN A 80 -16.40 2.32 -16.82
CA ASN A 80 -16.37 3.71 -16.37
C ASN A 80 -17.74 4.40 -16.46
N ALA A 81 -18.49 4.17 -17.55
CA ALA A 81 -19.81 4.76 -17.73
C ALA A 81 -20.80 4.23 -16.69
N TYR A 82 -20.82 2.91 -16.44
CA TYR A 82 -21.65 2.30 -15.41
C TYR A 82 -21.27 2.76 -14.00
N ASN A 83 -19.98 2.89 -13.71
CA ASN A 83 -19.51 3.43 -12.45
C ASN A 83 -20.02 4.87 -12.24
N THR A 84 -19.99 5.71 -13.28
CA THR A 84 -20.46 7.10 -13.24
C THR A 84 -21.95 7.21 -12.93
N ILE A 85 -22.77 6.31 -13.45
CA ILE A 85 -24.22 6.32 -13.22
C ILE A 85 -24.67 5.50 -12.00
N GLY A 86 -23.72 5.03 -11.19
CA GLY A 86 -24.00 4.26 -9.96
C GLY A 86 -24.43 2.80 -10.18
N ASN A 87 -24.26 2.25 -11.39
CA ASN A 87 -24.53 0.84 -11.66
C ASN A 87 -23.26 0.00 -11.39
N TYR A 88 -22.94 -0.19 -10.11
CA TYR A 88 -21.68 -0.79 -9.69
C TYR A 88 -21.53 -2.28 -10.07
N GLU A 89 -22.64 -3.02 -10.14
CA GLU A 89 -22.65 -4.42 -10.59
C GLU A 89 -22.17 -4.54 -12.04
N LYS A 90 -22.78 -3.77 -12.96
CA LYS A 90 -22.35 -3.79 -14.37
C LYS A 90 -20.97 -3.17 -14.56
N ALA A 91 -20.59 -2.20 -13.74
CA ALA A 91 -19.23 -1.66 -13.73
C ALA A 91 -18.21 -2.74 -13.38
N TYR A 92 -18.49 -3.52 -12.33
CA TYR A 92 -17.65 -4.63 -11.88
C TYR A 92 -17.49 -5.69 -12.98
N GLU A 93 -18.60 -6.13 -13.59
CA GLU A 93 -18.57 -7.11 -14.68
C GLU A 93 -17.68 -6.65 -15.85
N ASN A 94 -17.79 -5.39 -16.25
CA ASN A 94 -17.01 -4.86 -17.37
C ASN A 94 -15.53 -4.66 -17.03
N PHE A 95 -15.18 -4.24 -15.81
CA PHE A 95 -13.78 -4.21 -15.38
C PHE A 95 -13.17 -5.61 -15.38
N LYS A 96 -13.92 -6.63 -14.95
CA LYS A 96 -13.48 -8.03 -14.96
C LYS A 96 -13.27 -8.55 -16.38
N LEU A 97 -14.12 -8.16 -17.32
CA LEU A 97 -13.98 -8.53 -18.74
C LEU A 97 -12.84 -7.77 -19.44
N TYR A 98 -12.54 -6.53 -19.02
CA TYR A 98 -11.43 -5.74 -19.56
C TYR A 98 -10.05 -6.35 -19.26
N ILE A 99 -9.84 -6.84 -18.04
CA ILE A 99 -8.53 -7.33 -17.55
C ILE A 99 -7.83 -8.31 -18.51
N PRO A 100 -8.43 -9.45 -18.91
CA PRO A 100 -7.73 -10.42 -19.77
C PRO A 100 -7.36 -9.86 -21.15
N PHE A 101 -8.18 -8.95 -21.70
CA PHE A 101 -7.82 -8.26 -22.94
C PHE A 101 -6.63 -7.32 -22.73
N GLY A 102 -6.60 -6.57 -21.63
CA GLY A 102 -5.52 -5.62 -21.34
C GLY A 102 -4.19 -6.32 -21.10
N GLU A 103 -4.19 -7.41 -20.34
CA GLU A 103 -3.01 -8.24 -20.08
C GLU A 103 -2.45 -8.84 -21.38
N SER A 104 -3.31 -9.32 -22.28
CA SER A 104 -2.89 -9.87 -23.59
C SER A 104 -2.15 -8.86 -24.48
N GLN A 105 -2.37 -7.56 -24.24
CA GLN A 105 -1.79 -6.44 -24.98
C GLN A 105 -0.61 -5.78 -24.25
N GLY A 106 -0.24 -6.27 -23.07
CA GLY A 106 0.76 -5.64 -22.21
C GLY A 106 0.35 -4.26 -21.67
N HIS A 107 -0.96 -3.98 -21.58
CA HIS A 107 -1.47 -2.76 -20.96
C HIS A 107 -1.39 -2.85 -19.43
N ASP A 108 -1.23 -1.70 -18.75
CA ASP A 108 -1.39 -1.64 -17.29
C ASP A 108 -2.88 -1.76 -16.91
N VAL A 109 -3.23 -2.92 -16.35
CA VAL A 109 -4.61 -3.24 -15.90
C VAL A 109 -4.84 -2.97 -14.41
N SER A 110 -3.86 -2.43 -13.70
CA SER A 110 -3.95 -2.20 -12.25
C SER A 110 -5.15 -1.32 -11.85
N TYR A 111 -5.55 -0.37 -12.72
CA TYR A 111 -6.74 0.46 -12.49
C TYR A 111 -8.01 -0.38 -12.39
N ALA A 112 -8.15 -1.40 -13.24
CA ALA A 112 -9.33 -2.28 -13.23
C ALA A 112 -9.35 -3.18 -12.00
N TYR A 113 -8.20 -3.76 -11.61
CA TYR A 113 -8.08 -4.52 -10.37
C TYR A 113 -8.45 -3.67 -9.14
N ALA A 114 -7.99 -2.41 -9.10
CA ALA A 114 -8.38 -1.47 -8.06
C ALA A 114 -9.91 -1.25 -8.03
N LYS A 115 -10.52 -1.01 -9.19
CA LYS A 115 -11.97 -0.82 -9.27
C LYS A 115 -12.77 -2.04 -8.81
N LEU A 116 -12.35 -3.25 -9.16
CA LEU A 116 -13.05 -4.47 -8.71
C LEU A 116 -13.14 -4.57 -7.18
N MET A 117 -12.07 -4.21 -6.46
CA MET A 117 -12.06 -4.25 -4.99
C MET A 117 -12.94 -3.17 -4.36
N THR A 118 -13.03 -1.98 -4.97
CA THR A 118 -13.97 -0.93 -4.48
C THR A 118 -15.44 -1.26 -4.76
N LEU A 119 -15.71 -1.96 -5.85
CA LEU A 119 -17.07 -2.24 -6.32
C LEU A 119 -17.72 -3.45 -5.63
N GLN A 120 -16.93 -4.25 -4.91
CA GLN A 120 -17.39 -5.34 -4.05
C GLN A 120 -16.89 -5.14 -2.62
N PRO A 121 -17.55 -4.29 -1.82
CA PRO A 121 -17.18 -4.17 -0.41
C PRO A 121 -17.44 -5.49 0.30
N SER A 122 -16.45 -5.97 1.06
CA SER A 122 -16.65 -7.03 2.05
C SER A 122 -17.05 -6.40 3.38
N LEU A 123 -17.90 -7.09 4.13
CA LEU A 123 -18.18 -6.78 5.52
C LEU A 123 -17.56 -7.89 6.37
N GLU A 124 -16.56 -7.53 7.16
CA GLU A 124 -15.98 -8.41 8.17
C GLU A 124 -16.53 -8.02 9.54
N VAL A 125 -17.07 -9.00 10.26
CA VAL A 125 -17.61 -8.81 11.62
C VAL A 125 -16.69 -9.52 12.59
N PHE A 126 -16.03 -8.75 13.44
CA PHE A 126 -15.16 -9.28 14.49
C PHE A 126 -15.95 -9.41 15.79
N GLN A 127 -15.81 -10.54 16.48
CA GLN A 127 -16.33 -10.74 17.83
C GLN A 127 -15.17 -10.85 18.80
N LEU A 128 -15.25 -10.09 19.90
CA LEU A 128 -14.33 -10.24 21.03
C LEU A 128 -14.50 -11.65 21.63
N ASN A 129 -13.52 -12.54 21.40
CA ASN A 129 -13.50 -13.89 21.94
C ASN A 129 -12.40 -14.02 22.99
N SER A 130 -12.68 -14.74 24.08
CA SER A 130 -11.73 -15.01 25.17
C SER A 130 -10.78 -16.17 24.87
N ASN A 131 -11.09 -16.99 23.85
CA ASN A 131 -10.18 -18.00 23.34
C ASN A 131 -9.39 -17.42 22.16
N ALA A 132 -8.13 -17.05 22.42
CA ALA A 132 -7.22 -16.53 21.41
C ALA A 132 -7.04 -17.56 20.28
N SER A 133 -7.53 -17.23 19.09
CA SER A 133 -7.28 -17.98 17.85
C SER A 133 -6.32 -17.26 16.91
N ALA A 134 -5.68 -16.18 17.38
CA ALA A 134 -4.63 -15.52 16.62
C ALA A 134 -3.46 -16.52 16.48
N PRO A 135 -3.00 -16.79 15.24
CA PRO A 135 -1.80 -17.57 15.04
C PRO A 135 -0.62 -16.93 15.81
N TYR A 136 0.21 -17.76 16.44
CA TYR A 136 1.45 -17.35 17.11
C TYR A 136 2.62 -18.02 16.40
N PHE A 137 3.54 -17.22 15.85
CA PHE A 137 4.62 -17.71 14.98
C PHE A 137 5.98 -17.75 15.66
N ASP A 138 6.06 -17.31 16.92
CA ASP A 138 7.30 -17.24 17.69
C ASP A 138 8.31 -16.31 16.99
N ALA A 139 7.80 -15.18 16.45
CA ALA A 139 8.60 -14.07 15.98
C ALA A 139 9.12 -13.25 17.16
N LYS A 140 10.22 -12.52 16.94
CA LYS A 140 10.93 -11.83 18.02
C LYS A 140 10.05 -10.76 18.65
N PHE A 141 9.74 -10.88 19.95
CA PHE A 141 8.80 -10.02 20.68
C PHE A 141 7.33 -10.12 20.25
N GLU A 142 6.95 -11.14 19.48
CA GLU A 142 5.54 -11.38 19.15
C GLU A 142 4.74 -11.66 20.42
N PRO A 143 3.66 -10.88 20.69
CA PRO A 143 2.80 -11.21 21.81
C PRO A 143 2.00 -12.47 21.48
N THR A 144 1.82 -13.35 22.46
CA THR A 144 0.98 -14.56 22.30
C THR A 144 -0.49 -14.25 22.01
N GLN A 145 -0.92 -13.00 22.22
CA GLN A 145 -2.24 -12.48 21.90
C GLN A 145 -2.21 -10.95 21.81
N GLY A 146 -3.09 -10.38 20.99
CA GLY A 146 -3.23 -8.93 20.84
C GLY A 146 -2.28 -8.34 19.81
N VAL A 147 -2.10 -7.02 19.86
CA VAL A 147 -1.24 -6.26 18.96
C VAL A 147 -0.30 -5.38 19.77
N ILE A 148 0.91 -5.19 19.25
CA ILE A 148 1.79 -4.12 19.73
C ILE A 148 1.37 -2.84 19.01
N TYR A 149 1.00 -1.81 19.76
CA TYR A 149 0.71 -0.50 19.21
C TYR A 149 1.43 0.60 19.98
N GLY A 150 1.68 1.71 19.30
CA GLY A 150 2.50 2.80 19.81
C GLY A 150 2.46 4.03 18.92
N SER A 151 2.96 5.15 19.45
CA SER A 151 2.92 6.47 18.80
C SER A 151 4.30 7.08 18.57
N TYR A 152 4.34 8.06 17.66
CA TYR A 152 5.47 8.94 17.40
C TYR A 152 5.15 10.37 17.85
N TYR A 153 6.06 10.98 18.61
CA TYR A 153 5.77 12.24 19.30
C TYR A 153 6.58 13.46 18.83
N ASP A 154 7.64 13.34 18.00
CA ASP A 154 8.56 14.48 17.78
C ASP A 154 7.91 15.69 17.07
N LYS A 155 6.77 15.50 16.41
CA LYS A 155 6.03 16.59 15.75
C LYS A 155 4.72 16.95 16.44
N ASP A 156 4.47 16.38 17.61
CA ASP A 156 3.29 16.69 18.38
C ASP A 156 3.41 18.08 19.03
N THR A 157 2.50 18.96 18.66
CA THR A 157 2.49 20.36 19.12
C THR A 157 2.22 20.51 20.61
N TYR A 158 1.65 19.48 21.24
CA TYR A 158 1.34 19.45 22.66
C TYR A 158 2.47 18.87 23.52
N ILE A 159 3.33 18.03 22.96
CA ILE A 159 4.54 17.53 23.63
C ILE A 159 5.68 18.54 23.49
N GLY A 160 5.80 19.14 22.30
CA GLY A 160 6.76 20.22 22.02
C GLY A 160 8.24 19.83 22.13
N VAL A 161 9.11 20.83 22.03
CA VAL A 161 10.59 20.68 22.01
C VAL A 161 11.20 20.32 23.37
N ALA A 162 10.39 20.28 24.43
CA ALA A 162 10.84 19.98 25.79
C ALA A 162 10.73 18.49 26.14
N TYR A 163 10.01 17.71 25.32
CA TYR A 163 9.89 16.26 25.45
C TYR A 163 9.46 15.83 26.86
N ASN A 164 8.45 16.51 27.41
CA ASN A 164 8.00 16.26 28.76
C ASN A 164 7.17 14.96 28.83
N ASN A 165 7.71 13.92 29.45
CA ASN A 165 7.04 12.63 29.61
C ASN A 165 5.69 12.75 30.35
N GLU A 166 5.51 13.76 31.21
CA GLU A 166 4.23 14.00 31.88
C GLU A 166 3.15 14.50 30.91
N ASP A 167 3.53 15.24 29.86
CA ASP A 167 2.59 15.64 28.80
C ASP A 167 2.17 14.42 27.97
N ILE A 168 3.07 13.44 27.76
CA ILE A 168 2.73 12.18 27.11
C ILE A 168 1.74 11.39 27.99
N ARG A 169 2.09 11.15 29.25
CA ARG A 169 1.25 10.40 30.21
C ARG A 169 -0.14 10.97 30.42
N SER A 170 -0.26 12.30 30.39
CA SER A 170 -1.54 12.97 30.65
C SER A 170 -2.46 13.04 29.44
N ARG A 171 -1.94 12.82 28.23
CA ARG A 171 -2.68 13.05 26.97
C ARG A 171 -2.95 11.79 26.17
N TYR A 172 -2.04 10.82 26.20
CA TYR A 172 -2.12 9.62 25.38
C TYR A 172 -2.45 8.39 26.22
N PRO A 173 -3.06 7.36 25.62
CA PRO A 173 -3.40 6.13 26.33
C PRO A 173 -2.18 5.50 26.98
N SER A 174 -2.30 5.16 28.27
CA SER A 174 -1.27 4.44 29.02
C SER A 174 -1.02 3.03 28.50
N GLU A 175 -1.98 2.49 27.74
CA GLU A 175 -2.02 1.14 27.23
C GLU A 175 -1.13 0.93 25.98
N GLU A 176 -0.53 2.01 25.44
CA GLU A 176 0.49 1.89 24.39
C GLU A 176 1.64 0.99 24.85
N SER A 177 1.93 -0.04 24.07
CA SER A 177 2.97 -1.03 24.35
C SER A 177 4.33 -0.72 23.70
N MET A 178 4.40 0.32 22.86
CA MET A 178 5.57 0.65 22.05
C MET A 178 5.75 2.14 21.86
N LEU A 179 6.99 2.59 21.66
CA LEU A 179 7.33 3.98 21.31
C LEU A 179 8.13 4.02 20.01
N LEU A 180 7.69 4.83 19.05
CA LEU A 180 8.44 5.08 17.81
C LEU A 180 9.41 6.26 18.00
N VAL A 181 10.70 5.98 17.82
CA VAL A 181 11.80 6.94 17.97
C VAL A 181 12.56 7.04 16.66
N TYR A 182 12.76 8.25 16.15
CA TYR A 182 13.54 8.47 14.93
C TYR A 182 15.01 8.77 15.24
N LEU A 183 15.88 8.15 14.45
CA LEU A 183 17.32 8.40 14.44
C LEU A 183 17.78 8.56 13.00
N GLU A 184 18.44 9.68 12.71
CA GLU A 184 19.08 9.88 11.40
C GLU A 184 20.44 9.20 11.38
N PHE A 185 20.80 8.55 10.27
CA PHE A 185 22.10 7.88 10.15
C PHE A 185 23.24 8.90 10.32
N GLY A 186 24.11 8.65 11.31
CA GLY A 186 25.18 9.55 11.73
C GLY A 186 24.86 10.38 12.97
N GLN A 187 23.59 10.47 13.37
CA GLN A 187 23.18 11.12 14.62
C GLN A 187 23.60 10.28 15.83
N ASP A 188 24.02 10.95 16.90
CA ASP A 188 24.33 10.28 18.17
C ASP A 188 23.04 9.80 18.86
N ILE A 189 22.91 8.49 19.08
CA ILE A 189 21.80 7.89 19.82
C ILE A 189 21.70 8.40 21.28
N LYS A 190 22.77 9.01 21.80
CA LYS A 190 22.83 9.59 23.14
C LYS A 190 22.33 11.03 23.20
N THR A 191 21.63 11.54 22.19
CA THR A 191 21.00 12.86 22.31
C THR A 191 20.05 12.92 23.52
N PRO A 192 19.91 14.08 24.18
CA PRO A 192 18.99 14.22 25.31
C PRO A 192 17.56 13.78 25.00
N TYR A 193 17.12 14.01 23.76
CA TYR A 193 15.81 13.59 23.29
C TYR A 193 15.66 12.06 23.33
N ILE A 194 16.54 11.35 22.64
CA ILE A 194 16.47 9.89 22.55
C ILE A 194 16.63 9.28 23.93
N GLN A 195 17.56 9.78 24.76
CA GLN A 195 17.71 9.30 26.14
C GLN A 195 16.41 9.45 26.95
N ASN A 196 15.70 10.57 26.79
CA ASN A 196 14.43 10.78 27.48
C ASN A 196 13.33 9.79 27.02
N MET A 197 13.26 9.50 25.71
CA MET A 197 12.35 8.50 25.17
C MET A 197 12.69 7.07 25.63
N LEU A 198 13.98 6.72 25.69
CA LEU A 198 14.44 5.42 26.20
C LEU A 198 14.15 5.29 27.71
N ASN A 199 14.29 6.37 28.47
CA ASN A 199 13.90 6.38 29.89
C ASN A 199 12.39 6.18 30.05
N LEU A 200 11.56 6.86 29.23
CA LEU A 200 10.12 6.67 29.24
C LEU A 200 9.75 5.21 28.92
N ALA A 201 10.35 4.65 27.87
CA ALA A 201 10.15 3.25 27.50
C ALA A 201 10.47 2.31 28.65
N LYS A 202 11.54 2.60 29.41
CA LYS A 202 11.98 1.78 30.54
C LYS A 202 11.09 1.91 31.76
N GLU A 203 10.63 3.11 32.04
CA GLU A 203 9.72 3.38 33.16
C GLU A 203 8.35 2.72 32.95
N GLU A 204 7.92 2.59 31.70
CA GLU A 204 6.59 2.10 31.32
C GLU A 204 6.60 0.71 30.65
N ASP A 205 7.74 0.03 30.63
CA ASP A 205 7.91 -1.31 30.04
C ASP A 205 7.45 -1.40 28.57
N LYS A 206 7.82 -0.39 27.77
CA LYS A 206 7.46 -0.29 26.35
C LYS A 206 8.59 -0.79 25.46
N LEU A 207 8.21 -1.47 24.38
CA LEU A 207 9.09 -1.80 23.27
C LEU A 207 9.56 -0.51 22.56
N VAL A 208 10.82 -0.44 22.16
CA VAL A 208 11.32 0.69 21.36
C VAL A 208 11.29 0.32 19.88
N PHE A 209 10.58 1.08 19.06
CA PHE A 209 10.66 1.00 17.60
C PHE A 209 11.59 2.11 17.08
N LEU A 210 12.83 1.76 16.77
CA LEU A 210 13.82 2.72 16.27
C LEU A 210 13.73 2.83 14.74
N ALA A 211 13.12 3.90 14.25
CA ALA A 211 13.17 4.27 12.84
C ALA A 211 14.52 4.89 12.50
N TRP A 212 15.42 4.09 11.93
CA TRP A 212 16.76 4.51 11.57
C TRP A 212 16.83 4.92 10.10
N ASN A 213 16.67 6.22 9.85
CA ASN A 213 16.60 6.79 8.51
C ASN A 213 18.00 6.88 7.87
N THR A 214 18.09 6.54 6.58
CA THR A 214 19.33 6.66 5.80
C THR A 214 19.16 7.64 4.64
N ALA A 215 20.24 8.33 4.26
CA ALA A 215 20.23 9.26 3.13
C ALA A 215 20.44 8.59 1.76
N GLY A 216 20.59 7.27 1.73
CA GLY A 216 20.81 6.48 0.52
C GLY A 216 20.83 4.98 0.81
N SER A 217 21.04 4.19 -0.24
CA SER A 217 21.10 2.71 -0.22
C SER A 217 22.31 2.14 0.49
N THR A 218 23.45 2.83 0.50
CA THR A 218 24.71 2.31 1.06
C THR A 218 25.09 2.92 2.41
N LEU A 219 25.97 2.26 3.16
CA LEU A 219 26.44 2.74 4.47
C LEU A 219 27.32 4.00 4.40
N ASP A 220 27.87 4.33 3.22
CA ASP A 220 28.72 5.51 3.01
C ASP A 220 27.93 6.84 2.96
N THR A 221 26.61 6.78 3.17
CA THR A 221 25.64 7.88 3.06
C THR A 221 25.73 8.91 4.19
N ALA A 222 26.54 8.67 5.22
CA ALA A 222 26.80 9.64 6.27
C ALA A 222 27.39 10.96 5.74
N ASN A 223 28.19 10.92 4.67
CA ASN A 223 28.82 12.12 4.09
C ASN A 223 27.84 13.05 3.35
N SER A 224 26.65 12.56 3.01
CA SER A 224 25.56 13.33 2.40
C SER A 224 24.41 13.61 3.37
N SER A 225 24.49 13.12 4.61
CA SER A 225 23.52 13.37 5.67
C SER A 225 23.79 14.70 6.40
N GLN A 226 22.82 15.18 7.18
CA GLN A 226 23.02 16.33 8.09
C GLN A 226 23.98 16.03 9.26
N PHE A 227 24.38 14.77 9.44
CA PHE A 227 25.17 14.27 10.56
C PHE A 227 26.42 13.53 10.04
N PRO A 228 27.49 14.25 9.64
CA PRO A 228 28.70 13.62 9.13
C PRO A 228 29.33 12.72 10.21
N LEU A 229 29.72 11.50 9.82
CA LEU A 229 30.35 10.57 10.74
C LEU A 229 31.79 10.99 11.07
N HIS A 230 32.17 10.84 12.34
CA HIS A 230 33.54 11.02 12.83
C HIS A 230 34.29 9.68 13.00
N GLN A 231 33.65 8.58 12.65
CA GLN A 231 34.15 7.20 12.69
C GLN A 231 33.68 6.45 11.43
N THR A 232 34.11 5.19 11.24
CA THR A 232 33.59 4.41 10.10
C THR A 232 32.09 4.10 10.28
N PRO A 233 31.31 3.95 9.20
CA PRO A 233 29.91 3.51 9.29
C PRO A 233 29.74 2.24 10.12
N GLN A 234 30.67 1.30 9.98
CA GLN A 234 30.70 0.03 10.71
C GLN A 234 30.82 0.24 12.23
N GLU A 235 31.78 1.05 12.67
CA GLU A 235 31.95 1.39 14.09
C GLU A 235 30.72 2.13 14.63
N TYR A 236 30.13 3.03 13.84
CA TYR A 236 28.92 3.76 14.21
C TYR A 236 27.74 2.83 14.44
N ILE A 237 27.48 1.92 13.50
CA ILE A 237 26.38 0.96 13.59
C ILE A 237 26.56 0.08 14.83
N ALA A 238 27.75 -0.51 15.00
CA ALA A 238 28.05 -1.35 16.16
C ALA A 238 27.83 -0.60 17.48
N SER A 239 28.43 0.59 17.63
CA SER A 239 28.31 1.37 18.87
C SER A 239 26.87 1.83 19.17
N THR A 240 26.07 2.07 18.13
CA THR A 240 24.67 2.49 18.27
C THR A 240 23.80 1.32 18.75
N ILE A 241 23.96 0.15 18.13
CA ILE A 241 23.22 -1.07 18.51
C ILE A 241 23.65 -1.54 19.90
N ASP A 242 24.95 -1.55 20.19
CA ASP A 242 25.48 -1.88 21.52
C ASP A 242 24.87 -0.98 22.59
N TYR A 243 24.82 0.33 22.33
CA TYR A 243 24.24 1.28 23.26
C TYR A 243 22.75 1.01 23.49
N LEU A 244 21.96 0.83 22.41
CA LEU A 244 20.54 0.54 22.50
C LEU A 244 20.28 -0.75 23.29
N SER A 245 20.99 -1.84 22.94
CA SER A 245 20.88 -3.12 23.63
C SER A 245 21.23 -3.00 25.13
N SER A 246 22.22 -2.17 25.48
CA SER A 246 22.65 -1.97 26.87
C SER A 246 21.67 -1.21 27.76
N GLN A 247 20.60 -0.61 27.22
CA GLN A 247 19.63 0.16 28.02
C GLN A 247 18.73 -0.73 28.91
N GLY A 248 18.71 -2.05 28.66
CA GLY A 248 17.82 -2.99 29.34
C GLY A 248 16.38 -2.86 28.86
N LEU A 249 16.21 -2.67 27.55
CA LEU A 249 14.94 -2.57 26.82
C LEU A 249 14.97 -3.57 25.67
N ASP A 250 13.79 -4.04 25.25
CA ASP A 250 13.63 -4.68 23.96
C ASP A 250 13.44 -3.60 22.88
N ALA A 251 14.06 -3.81 21.71
CA ALA A 251 13.95 -2.87 20.61
C ALA A 251 13.84 -3.55 19.25
N LEU A 252 13.05 -2.94 18.38
CA LEU A 252 12.92 -3.25 16.96
C LEU A 252 13.56 -2.13 16.15
N ILE A 253 14.49 -2.46 15.25
CA ILE A 253 15.19 -1.52 14.39
C ILE A 253 14.57 -1.57 12.99
N ARG A 254 13.97 -0.46 12.56
CA ARG A 254 13.53 -0.23 11.19
C ARG A 254 14.60 0.54 10.44
N PHE A 255 15.56 -0.17 9.86
CA PHE A 255 16.69 0.41 9.12
C PHE A 255 16.30 0.73 7.68
N GLY A 256 16.48 2.00 7.27
CA GLY A 256 16.28 2.44 5.89
C GLY A 256 14.87 2.17 5.36
N GLY A 257 13.84 2.48 6.15
CA GLY A 257 12.45 2.27 5.75
C GLY A 257 12.05 3.05 4.49
N GLU A 258 10.92 2.68 3.89
CA GLU A 258 10.38 3.30 2.67
C GLU A 258 11.33 3.25 1.47
N MET A 259 12.27 2.32 1.42
CA MET A 259 13.32 2.22 0.40
C MET A 259 12.77 2.19 -1.05
N ASN A 260 11.58 1.65 -1.26
CA ASN A 260 10.92 1.59 -2.56
C ASN A 260 10.41 2.95 -3.08
N ASN A 261 10.39 4.00 -2.25
CA ASN A 261 9.91 5.34 -2.63
C ASN A 261 10.85 6.47 -2.17
N GLY A 262 11.52 6.25 -1.04
CA GLY A 262 12.38 7.19 -0.34
C GLY A 262 13.87 7.12 -0.72
N PRO A 263 14.70 7.92 -0.04
CA PRO A 263 16.13 8.00 -0.30
C PRO A 263 16.86 6.68 -0.01
N SER A 264 16.39 5.88 0.95
CA SER A 264 17.04 4.64 1.37
C SER A 264 17.17 3.58 0.27
N GLY A 265 16.40 3.64 -0.82
CA GLY A 265 16.59 2.72 -1.95
C GLY A 265 17.35 3.32 -3.14
N ARG A 266 18.01 4.46 -2.96
CA ARG A 266 18.69 5.19 -4.04
C ARG A 266 20.17 5.38 -3.76
N ASN A 267 20.98 5.25 -4.79
CA ASN A 267 22.38 5.63 -4.73
C ASN A 267 22.46 7.16 -4.54
N VAL A 268 23.13 7.60 -3.49
CA VAL A 268 23.13 9.03 -3.12
C VAL A 268 23.88 9.93 -4.10
N PHE A 269 24.77 9.37 -4.93
CA PHE A 269 25.55 10.12 -5.90
C PHE A 269 24.87 10.23 -7.26
N THR A 270 24.14 9.18 -7.68
CA THR A 270 23.47 9.15 -8.99
C THR A 270 21.97 9.46 -8.90
N GLY A 271 21.35 9.24 -7.74
CA GLY A 271 19.89 9.30 -7.55
C GLY A 271 19.13 8.10 -8.12
N GLU A 272 19.84 7.17 -8.74
CA GLU A 272 19.28 5.97 -9.36
C GLU A 272 18.86 4.95 -8.29
N VAL A 273 17.91 4.10 -8.64
CA VAL A 273 17.47 2.97 -7.80
C VAL A 273 18.64 2.02 -7.60
N ASP A 274 18.89 1.65 -6.35
CA ASP A 274 20.00 0.78 -5.96
C ASP A 274 19.57 -0.19 -4.87
N SER A 275 18.85 -1.23 -5.29
CA SER A 275 18.36 -2.26 -4.38
C SER A 275 19.47 -3.15 -3.84
N ALA A 276 20.52 -3.40 -4.62
CA ALA A 276 21.66 -4.20 -4.19
C ALA A 276 22.41 -3.53 -3.03
N GLY A 277 22.67 -2.22 -3.12
CA GLY A 277 23.28 -1.46 -2.03
C GLY A 277 22.43 -1.46 -0.76
N PHE A 278 21.10 -1.33 -0.90
CA PHE A 278 20.17 -1.40 0.23
C PHE A 278 20.21 -2.78 0.91
N ILE A 279 20.13 -3.86 0.12
CA ILE A 279 20.17 -5.23 0.63
C ILE A 279 21.47 -5.49 1.39
N GLU A 280 22.62 -5.14 0.82
CA GLU A 280 23.93 -5.31 1.47
C GLU A 280 24.00 -4.56 2.81
N SER A 281 23.52 -3.32 2.83
CA SER A 281 23.49 -2.49 4.04
C SER A 281 22.56 -3.05 5.11
N PHE A 282 21.35 -3.48 4.73
CA PHE A 282 20.40 -4.07 5.67
C PHE A 282 20.94 -5.37 6.27
N GLN A 283 21.51 -6.24 5.43
CA GLN A 283 22.13 -7.49 5.88
C GLN A 283 23.27 -7.24 6.86
N TYR A 284 24.10 -6.22 6.61
CA TYR A 284 25.16 -5.83 7.53
C TYR A 284 24.62 -5.42 8.91
N VAL A 285 23.63 -4.53 8.95
CA VAL A 285 22.99 -4.09 10.21
C VAL A 285 22.33 -5.26 10.93
N SER A 286 21.61 -6.12 10.20
CA SER A 286 20.95 -7.31 10.75
C SER A 286 21.94 -8.29 11.38
N ASN A 287 23.11 -8.50 10.77
CA ASN A 287 24.15 -9.36 11.33
C ASN A 287 24.71 -8.85 12.66
N ILE A 288 24.70 -7.54 12.89
CA ILE A 288 25.08 -6.95 14.18
C ILE A 288 23.92 -7.08 15.17
N ALA A 289 22.69 -6.71 14.77
CA ALA A 289 21.49 -6.81 15.61
C ALA A 289 21.29 -8.21 16.19
N LYS A 290 21.49 -9.26 15.39
CA LYS A 290 21.39 -10.67 15.83
C LYS A 290 22.37 -11.09 16.91
N GLN A 291 23.42 -10.31 17.18
CA GLN A 291 24.33 -10.55 18.31
C GLN A 291 23.69 -10.20 19.65
N HIS A 292 22.50 -9.58 19.63
CA HIS A 292 21.75 -9.13 20.80
C HIS A 292 20.37 -9.78 20.87
N ASP A 293 20.10 -10.50 21.95
CA ASP A 293 18.81 -11.18 22.15
C ASP A 293 17.63 -10.20 22.25
N ASN A 294 17.89 -8.97 22.68
CA ASN A 294 16.89 -7.92 22.86
C ASN A 294 16.75 -6.95 21.67
N ILE A 295 17.33 -7.25 20.50
CA ILE A 295 17.22 -6.41 19.29
C ILE A 295 16.66 -7.20 18.11
N GLY A 296 15.54 -6.76 17.53
CA GLY A 296 14.97 -7.32 16.29
C GLY A 296 15.07 -6.35 15.10
N MET A 297 15.01 -6.88 13.89
CA MET A 297 15.08 -6.14 12.62
C MET A 297 13.74 -6.07 11.91
N VAL A 298 13.40 -4.89 11.40
CA VAL A 298 12.15 -4.64 10.68
C VAL A 298 12.44 -4.13 9.28
N TRP A 299 12.02 -4.89 8.28
CA TRP A 299 12.03 -4.46 6.88
C TRP A 299 10.67 -3.85 6.56
N SER A 300 10.65 -2.57 6.19
CA SER A 300 9.40 -1.79 6.08
C SER A 300 9.38 -0.92 4.83
N PRO A 301 8.89 -1.41 3.69
CA PRO A 301 8.60 -0.58 2.52
C PRO A 301 7.50 0.44 2.81
N ASP A 302 7.37 1.40 1.91
CA ASP A 302 6.22 2.28 1.75
C ASP A 302 5.11 1.52 1.02
N ASP A 303 3.85 1.75 1.41
CA ASP A 303 2.68 1.19 0.72
C ASP A 303 2.60 1.71 -0.73
N ILE A 304 3.16 2.90 -0.99
CA ILE A 304 3.22 3.55 -2.30
C ILE A 304 4.60 3.32 -2.94
N GLY A 305 4.74 2.22 -3.68
CA GLY A 305 5.87 2.01 -4.59
C GLY A 305 5.69 2.70 -5.95
N GLY A 306 6.81 3.04 -6.62
CA GLY A 306 6.80 3.30 -8.06
C GLY A 306 6.52 2.01 -8.85
N LEU A 307 5.99 2.13 -10.06
CA LEU A 307 5.81 0.95 -10.94
C LEU A 307 7.15 0.29 -11.31
N ASP A 308 8.22 1.09 -11.31
CA ASP A 308 9.61 0.72 -11.54
C ASP A 308 10.39 0.44 -10.23
N THR A 309 9.75 0.62 -9.07
CA THR A 309 10.33 0.31 -7.76
C THR A 309 9.44 -0.63 -6.91
N PRO A 310 9.13 -1.85 -7.38
CA PRO A 310 8.47 -2.85 -6.55
C PRO A 310 9.31 -3.14 -5.29
N PHE A 311 8.65 -3.30 -4.14
CA PHE A 311 9.35 -3.48 -2.87
C PHE A 311 10.15 -4.78 -2.82
N GLU A 312 9.74 -5.80 -3.56
CA GLU A 312 10.38 -7.13 -3.60
C GLU A 312 11.84 -7.03 -4.05
N MET A 313 12.19 -6.01 -4.83
CA MET A 313 13.57 -5.78 -5.24
C MET A 313 14.51 -5.50 -4.07
N PHE A 314 13.97 -5.00 -2.96
CA PHE A 314 14.71 -4.56 -1.78
C PHE A 314 14.62 -5.55 -0.61
N TYR A 315 13.98 -6.71 -0.79
CA TYR A 315 13.84 -7.68 0.28
C TYR A 315 15.19 -8.36 0.57
N PRO A 316 15.72 -8.27 1.81
CA PRO A 316 17.07 -8.72 2.12
C PRO A 316 17.19 -10.24 2.35
N GLY A 317 16.05 -10.94 2.41
CA GLY A 317 15.94 -12.38 2.70
C GLY A 317 15.48 -12.66 4.13
N ASP A 318 14.71 -13.74 4.30
CA ASP A 318 14.05 -14.14 5.56
C ASP A 318 15.00 -14.20 6.74
N GLU A 319 16.22 -14.69 6.52
CA GLU A 319 17.19 -14.84 7.59
C GLU A 319 17.56 -13.50 8.24
N TYR A 320 17.39 -12.37 7.55
CA TYR A 320 17.78 -11.04 8.04
C TYR A 320 16.63 -10.24 8.67
N VAL A 321 15.39 -10.72 8.61
CA VAL A 321 14.17 -9.98 8.96
C VAL A 321 13.43 -10.69 10.08
N ASP A 322 13.20 -10.00 11.20
CA ASP A 322 12.33 -10.51 12.27
C ASP A 322 10.87 -10.08 12.05
N TRP A 323 10.67 -8.85 11.55
CA TRP A 323 9.35 -8.30 11.24
C TRP A 323 9.30 -7.68 9.86
N VAL A 324 8.16 -7.87 9.22
CA VAL A 324 7.78 -7.13 8.04
C VAL A 324 6.87 -5.97 8.48
N GLY A 325 7.17 -4.76 8.03
CA GLY A 325 6.36 -3.57 8.27
C GLY A 325 5.89 -2.95 6.96
N VAL A 326 4.97 -1.99 7.04
CA VAL A 326 4.57 -1.14 5.91
C VAL A 326 4.35 0.27 6.45
N SER A 327 5.01 1.27 5.86
CA SER A 327 4.64 2.67 6.04
C SER A 327 3.39 2.93 5.21
N MET A 328 2.31 3.43 5.81
CA MET A 328 1.07 3.69 5.10
C MET A 328 0.42 4.99 5.58
N TYR A 329 -0.01 5.81 4.64
CA TYR A 329 -0.66 7.10 4.91
C TYR A 329 -2.01 7.19 4.19
N PRO A 330 -3.10 6.70 4.80
CA PRO A 330 -4.41 6.76 4.17
C PRO A 330 -4.85 8.21 4.01
N LYS A 331 -5.15 8.64 2.77
CA LYS A 331 -5.76 9.95 2.52
C LYS A 331 -7.23 9.89 2.92
N LYS A 332 -7.58 10.59 4.01
CA LYS A 332 -8.94 10.66 4.60
C LYS A 332 -10.03 11.20 3.65
N TYR A 333 -9.70 11.81 2.51
CA TYR A 333 -10.69 12.34 1.56
C TYR A 333 -10.19 12.24 0.13
N PHE A 334 -10.81 11.41 -0.69
CA PHE A 334 -10.84 11.66 -2.13
C PHE A 334 -12.01 12.60 -2.37
N ARG A 335 -11.75 13.79 -2.91
CA ARG A 335 -12.81 14.56 -3.57
C ARG A 335 -13.33 13.71 -4.72
N ASP A 336 -14.65 13.70 -4.93
CA ASP A 336 -15.38 12.92 -5.95
C ASP A 336 -14.97 13.14 -7.42
N GLU A 337 -13.90 13.89 -7.68
CA GLU A 337 -13.35 14.12 -9.01
C GLU A 337 -11.99 13.42 -9.14
N ILE A 338 -12.02 12.22 -9.74
CA ILE A 338 -10.82 11.53 -10.21
C ILE A 338 -10.41 12.19 -11.54
N ASP A 339 -9.31 12.95 -11.55
CA ASP A 339 -8.74 13.46 -12.80
C ASP A 339 -7.83 12.37 -13.40
N THR A 340 -8.43 11.54 -14.25
CA THR A 340 -7.73 10.45 -14.94
C THR A 340 -6.72 10.95 -15.99
N SER A 341 -6.62 12.26 -16.24
CA SER A 341 -5.76 12.80 -17.30
C SER A 341 -4.27 12.75 -16.99
N ASN A 342 -3.88 12.47 -15.73
CA ASN A 342 -2.49 12.66 -15.29
C ASN A 342 -1.85 11.49 -14.52
N ASN A 343 -2.43 10.28 -14.54
CA ASN A 343 -1.96 9.04 -13.89
C ASN A 343 -1.69 9.07 -12.37
N LYS A 344 -1.60 10.25 -11.74
CA LYS A 344 -1.41 10.43 -10.29
C LYS A 344 -2.54 9.83 -9.47
N ASP A 345 -3.77 9.99 -9.95
CA ASP A 345 -4.96 9.53 -9.22
C ASP A 345 -5.18 8.02 -9.38
N ILE A 346 -4.69 7.43 -10.48
CA ILE A 346 -4.63 5.97 -10.65
C ILE A 346 -3.63 5.36 -9.67
N ASN A 347 -2.45 5.96 -9.51
CA ASN A 347 -1.51 5.53 -8.48
C ASN A 347 -2.14 5.69 -7.08
N ALA A 348 -2.80 6.80 -6.79
CA ALA A 348 -3.48 7.00 -5.50
C ALA A 348 -4.67 6.03 -5.23
N LEU A 349 -5.36 5.52 -6.25
CA LEU A 349 -6.35 4.45 -6.13
C LEU A 349 -5.71 3.07 -5.90
N LYS A 350 -4.56 2.78 -6.54
CA LYS A 350 -3.74 1.59 -6.22
C LYS A 350 -3.28 1.63 -4.75
N ASN A 351 -3.08 2.83 -4.20
CA ASN A 351 -2.62 3.07 -2.83
C ASN A 351 -3.71 2.87 -1.76
N ILE A 352 -4.98 3.26 -2.01
CA ILE A 352 -6.07 3.08 -1.03
C ILE A 352 -6.40 1.62 -0.78
N LEU A 353 -6.25 0.77 -1.80
CA LEU A 353 -6.77 -0.59 -1.74
C LEU A 353 -5.79 -1.61 -1.18
N GLY A 354 -4.59 -1.18 -0.79
CA GLY A 354 -3.60 -2.06 -0.21
C GLY A 354 -3.32 -3.30 -1.06
N ILE A 355 -3.70 -3.40 -2.35
CA ILE A 355 -3.72 -4.72 -3.06
C ILE A 355 -2.33 -5.35 -3.09
N ARG A 356 -1.29 -4.52 -3.13
CA ARG A 356 0.10 -4.98 -2.98
C ARG A 356 0.54 -5.12 -1.52
N ALA A 357 0.11 -4.23 -0.63
CA ALA A 357 0.38 -4.31 0.80
C ALA A 357 -0.40 -5.48 1.43
N GLN A 358 -1.73 -5.49 1.44
CA GLN A 358 -2.62 -6.61 1.76
C GLN A 358 -2.24 -7.91 1.05
N GLY A 359 -1.99 -7.93 -0.27
CA GLY A 359 -1.56 -9.18 -0.93
C GLY A 359 -0.21 -9.70 -0.43
N PHE A 360 0.69 -8.81 -0.01
CA PHE A 360 1.97 -9.15 0.59
C PHE A 360 1.88 -9.47 2.08
N VAL A 361 1.07 -8.74 2.84
CA VAL A 361 0.69 -9.03 4.22
C VAL A 361 0.03 -10.39 4.24
N ASP A 362 -0.96 -10.66 3.40
CA ASP A 362 -1.57 -11.97 3.21
C ASP A 362 -0.55 -13.03 2.79
N ASN A 363 0.39 -12.74 1.87
CA ASN A 363 1.42 -13.72 1.48
C ASN A 363 2.45 -14.01 2.59
N ALA A 364 2.95 -12.98 3.29
CA ALA A 364 3.80 -13.09 4.47
C ALA A 364 3.05 -13.79 5.61
N ASN A 365 1.74 -13.55 5.67
CA ASN A 365 0.82 -14.14 6.62
C ASN A 365 0.31 -15.54 6.22
N GLY A 366 0.74 -16.09 5.09
CA GLY A 366 0.32 -17.43 4.63
C GLY A 366 -1.15 -17.54 4.17
N LEU A 367 -1.82 -16.42 3.90
CA LEU A 367 -3.20 -16.29 3.41
C LEU A 367 -3.30 -16.07 1.89
N GLY A 368 -2.20 -15.78 1.18
CA GLY A 368 -2.19 -15.55 -0.27
C GLY A 368 -2.09 -16.81 -1.15
N SER A 369 -2.58 -16.69 -2.39
CA SER A 369 -2.91 -17.77 -3.34
C SER A 369 -1.89 -18.92 -3.44
N THR A 370 -2.41 -20.15 -3.54
CA THR A 370 -1.70 -21.45 -3.53
C THR A 370 -0.67 -21.68 -4.65
N GLU A 371 -0.52 -20.79 -5.63
CA GLU A 371 0.26 -21.07 -6.85
C GLU A 371 1.76 -20.71 -6.78
N ILE A 372 2.18 -19.89 -5.80
CA ILE A 372 3.61 -19.58 -5.57
C ILE A 372 4.25 -20.59 -4.58
N HIS A 373 3.42 -21.42 -3.94
CA HIS A 373 3.80 -22.27 -2.81
C HIS A 373 4.27 -23.67 -3.24
N LYS A 374 5.51 -23.76 -3.70
CA LYS A 374 6.28 -25.02 -3.62
C LYS A 374 7.57 -24.76 -2.83
N SER A 375 7.46 -24.96 -1.51
CA SER A 375 8.52 -25.03 -0.50
C SER A 375 8.99 -23.73 0.13
N SER A 376 8.36 -23.33 1.23
CA SER A 376 9.03 -23.15 2.54
C SER A 376 8.01 -22.80 3.62
N THR A 377 8.26 -23.28 4.83
CA THR A 377 7.54 -22.94 6.07
C THR A 377 8.01 -21.55 6.54
N TYR A 378 7.15 -20.53 6.45
CA TYR A 378 7.47 -19.13 6.80
C TYR A 378 7.05 -18.75 8.24
N LYS A 379 7.72 -17.73 8.80
CA LYS A 379 7.73 -17.35 10.23
C LYS A 379 7.59 -15.83 10.49
N SER A 380 6.94 -15.04 9.63
CA SER A 380 6.84 -13.58 9.83
C SER A 380 5.48 -12.98 9.41
N GLN A 381 4.81 -12.24 10.31
CA GLN A 381 3.61 -11.45 10.00
C GLN A 381 3.72 -10.00 10.46
N SER A 382 3.11 -9.07 9.71
CA SER A 382 3.16 -7.62 9.89
C SER A 382 1.96 -7.04 10.63
N ILE A 383 2.15 -5.88 11.29
CA ILE A 383 1.09 -5.08 11.94
C ILE A 383 0.54 -4.05 10.93
N SER A 384 -0.75 -4.13 10.57
CA SER A 384 -1.48 -2.98 10.02
C SER A 384 -2.95 -3.03 10.43
N GLU A 385 -3.40 -2.03 11.19
CA GLU A 385 -4.83 -1.77 11.40
C GLU A 385 -5.28 -0.69 10.41
N THR A 386 -6.36 -0.94 9.68
CA THR A 386 -7.09 0.13 8.98
C THR A 386 -8.58 -0.01 9.25
N PHE A 387 -9.10 0.80 10.17
CA PHE A 387 -10.53 1.08 10.24
C PHE A 387 -10.85 2.22 9.26
N MET A 388 -11.71 1.97 8.27
CA MET A 388 -12.34 3.04 7.47
C MET A 388 -13.84 2.83 7.44
N TYR A 389 -14.63 3.79 7.93
CA TYR A 389 -15.90 4.21 7.30
C TYR A 389 -16.37 5.58 7.84
N ASP A 390 -17.28 6.16 7.06
CA ASP A 390 -17.55 7.58 6.80
C ASP A 390 -18.76 8.13 7.59
N THR A 391 -18.55 8.80 8.74
CA THR A 391 -19.37 9.92 9.24
C THR A 391 -18.55 10.78 10.23
N ASP A 392 -18.78 12.09 10.29
CA ASP A 392 -18.17 12.98 11.31
C ASP A 392 -18.92 12.94 12.68
N ASP A 393 -19.90 12.04 12.85
CA ASP A 393 -20.71 11.91 14.07
C ASP A 393 -20.65 10.48 14.64
N TYR A 394 -19.71 10.27 15.57
CA TYR A 394 -19.50 9.01 16.28
C TYR A 394 -20.76 8.48 16.99
N ASP A 395 -21.69 9.35 17.40
CA ASP A 395 -22.90 8.94 18.12
C ASP A 395 -23.95 8.36 17.18
N GLU A 396 -24.08 8.89 15.96
CA GLU A 396 -25.00 8.37 14.94
C GLU A 396 -24.56 6.97 14.46
N ILE A 397 -23.25 6.77 14.26
CA ILE A 397 -22.65 5.47 13.92
C ILE A 397 -22.94 4.43 15.00
N ARG A 398 -22.69 4.79 16.26
CA ARG A 398 -22.91 3.91 17.40
C ARG A 398 -24.38 3.49 17.50
N LEU A 399 -25.30 4.42 17.26
CA LEU A 399 -26.74 4.15 17.26
C LEU A 399 -27.15 3.22 16.12
N LYS A 400 -26.61 3.39 14.92
CA LYS A 400 -26.94 2.55 13.75
C LYS A 400 -26.39 1.13 13.87
N ILE A 401 -25.17 0.98 14.39
CA ILE A 401 -24.57 -0.34 14.69
C ILE A 401 -25.41 -1.07 15.73
N LYS A 402 -25.86 -0.36 16.77
CA LYS A 402 -26.73 -0.94 17.80
C LYS A 402 -28.07 -1.39 17.20
N GLU A 403 -28.70 -0.56 16.38
CA GLU A 403 -30.00 -0.85 15.74
C GLU A 403 -29.91 -2.09 14.82
N LEU A 404 -28.85 -2.19 14.01
CA LEU A 404 -28.59 -3.35 13.15
C LEU A 404 -28.24 -4.61 13.94
N SER A 405 -27.49 -4.49 15.02
CA SER A 405 -27.14 -5.61 15.90
C SER A 405 -28.38 -6.16 16.62
N ASP A 406 -29.27 -5.27 17.07
CA ASP A 406 -30.53 -5.64 17.73
C ASP A 406 -31.50 -6.33 16.75
N ASP A 407 -31.60 -5.86 15.50
CA ASP A 407 -32.40 -6.51 14.44
C ASP A 407 -31.85 -7.90 14.08
N LEU A 408 -30.52 -8.03 13.94
CA LEU A 408 -29.87 -9.31 13.67
C LEU A 408 -30.08 -10.31 14.83
N TYR A 409 -29.93 -9.85 16.06
CA TYR A 409 -30.19 -10.65 17.26
C TYR A 409 -31.64 -11.12 17.32
N HIS A 410 -32.61 -10.26 17.00
CA HIS A 410 -34.03 -10.63 16.94
C HIS A 410 -34.37 -11.62 15.83
N ARG A 411 -33.70 -11.54 14.68
CA ARG A 411 -33.89 -12.50 13.58
C ARG A 411 -33.32 -13.87 13.92
N LEU A 412 -32.16 -13.92 14.57
CA LEU A 412 -31.47 -15.15 14.96
C LEU A 412 -32.07 -15.82 16.21
N SER A 413 -32.76 -15.06 17.07
CA SER A 413 -33.44 -15.60 18.26
C SER A 413 -34.87 -16.09 17.98
N ASN A 414 -35.41 -15.84 16.78
CA ASN A 414 -36.71 -16.32 16.33
C ASN A 414 -36.62 -17.38 15.20
N SER A 415 -35.40 -17.82 14.85
CA SER A 415 -35.10 -19.00 14.02
C SER A 415 -34.62 -20.15 14.90
#